data_AF-A0A2S5GHB1-F1
#
_entry.id   AF-A0A2S5GHB1-F1
#
_cell.length_a   1.000
_cell.length_b   1.000
_cell.length_c   1.000
_cell.angle_alpha   90.00
_cell.angle_beta   90.00
_cell.angle_gamma   90.00
#
_symmetry.space_group_name_H-M   'P 1'
#
loop_
_entity.id
_entity.type
_entity.pdbx_description
1 polymer ?
#
loop_
_entity_poly.entity_id
_entity_poly.type
_entity_poly.pdbx_seq_one_letter_code
_entity_poly.pdbx_strand_id
1 'polypeptide(L)' 'MSKNLLYQKAREFVEKAQFYKGQGDIERAKNSLSSAFANSTPAEQEQLRGMQKRISHLEDSL' A
#
# COMPACT_ATOMS: atom_id res chain seq x y z
N MET A 1 -7.90 -19.63 4.97
CA MET A 1 -7.16 -18.35 4.95
C MET A 1 -7.93 -17.35 4.09
N SER A 2 -8.92 -16.66 4.64
CA SER A 2 -9.53 -15.52 3.95
C SER A 2 -8.66 -14.29 4.24
N LYS A 3 -7.59 -14.10 3.47
CA LYS A 3 -6.77 -12.89 3.55
C LYS A 3 -7.60 -11.73 3.03
N ASN A 4 -7.79 -10.71 3.86
CA ASN A 4 -8.49 -9.46 3.53
C ASN A 4 -8.15 -9.00 2.09
N LEU A 5 -9.14 -8.98 1.19
CA LEU A 5 -8.94 -8.65 -0.23
C LEU A 5 -8.31 -7.26 -0.39
N LEU A 6 -8.64 -6.33 0.50
CA LEU A 6 -8.07 -4.98 0.49
C LEU A 6 -6.59 -4.99 0.83
N TYR A 7 -6.17 -5.82 1.78
CA TYR A 7 -4.76 -6.01 2.12
C TYR A 7 -3.95 -6.56 0.94
N GLN A 8 -4.49 -7.59 0.26
CA GLN A 8 -3.84 -8.18 -0.92
C GLN A 8 -3.70 -7.15 -2.04
N LYS A 9 -4.78 -6.43 -2.36
CA LYS A 9 -4.76 -5.36 -3.37
C LYS A 9 -3.76 -4.26 -3.02
N ALA A 10 -3.75 -3.80 -1.76
CA ALA A 10 -2.83 -2.77 -1.32
C ALA A 10 -1.37 -3.21 -1.52
N ARG A 11 -1.05 -4.46 -1.18
CA ARG A 11 0.28 -5.03 -1.43
C ARG A 11 0.63 -5.07 -2.91
N GLU A 12 -0.27 -5.53 -3.78
CA GLU A 12 -0.03 -5.58 -5.24
C GLU A 12 0.25 -4.19 -5.82
N PHE A 13 -0.52 -3.18 -5.42
CA PHE A 13 -0.28 -1.81 -5.88
C PHE A 13 1.05 -1.26 -5.38
N VAL A 14 1.45 -1.59 -4.15
CA VAL A 14 2.74 -1.19 -3.59
C VAL A 14 3.91 -1.85 -4.33
N GLU A 15 3.78 -3.12 -4.72
CA GLU A 15 4.77 -3.82 -5.54
C GLU A 15 4.86 -3.20 -6.95
N LYS A 16 3.73 -2.86 -7.57
CA LYS A 16 3.70 -2.15 -8.86
C LYS A 16 4.36 -0.78 -8.79
N ALA A 17 4.04 0.02 -7.78
CA ALA A 17 4.61 1.36 -7.60
C ALA A 17 6.13 1.32 -7.40
N GLN A 18 6.66 0.30 -6.72
CA GLN A 18 8.11 0.09 -6.59
C GLN A 18 8.80 -0.18 -7.93
N PHE A 19 8.12 -0.89 -8.83
CA PHE A 19 8.69 -1.27 -10.12
C PHE A 19 8.63 -0.13 -11.14
N TYR A 20 7.44 0.45 -11.34
CA TYR A 20 7.23 1.47 -12.36
C TYR A 20 7.61 2.88 -11.91
N LYS A 21 7.60 3.14 -10.59
CA LYS A 21 7.87 4.45 -9.99
C LYS A 21 7.09 5.61 -10.62
N GLY A 22 5.95 5.33 -11.24
CA GLY A 22 5.09 6.38 -11.78
C GLY A 22 4.31 7.06 -10.66
N GLN A 23 4.18 8.39 -10.73
CA GLN A 23 3.35 9.14 -9.77
C GLN A 23 1.90 8.61 -9.71
N GLY A 24 1.35 8.19 -10.85
CA GLY A 24 0.02 7.57 -10.91
C GLY A 24 -0.07 6.21 -10.20
N ASP A 25 1.00 5.42 -10.18
CA ASP A 25 1.04 4.12 -9.48
C ASP A 25 1.20 4.32 -7.97
N ILE A 26 1.98 5.32 -7.57
CA ILE A 26 2.14 5.75 -6.17
C ILE A 26 0.79 6.20 -5.59
N GLU A 27 0.05 7.04 -6.31
CA GLU A 27 -1.27 7.51 -5.86
C GLU A 27 -2.29 6.37 -5.73
N ARG A 28 -2.28 5.42 -6.68
CA ARG A 28 -3.12 4.20 -6.59
C ARG A 28 -2.74 3.35 -5.37
N ALA A 29 -1.45 3.19 -5.10
CA ALA A 29 -0.97 2.46 -3.92
C ALA A 29 -1.40 3.15 -2.61
N LYS A 30 -1.28 4.49 -2.51
CA LYS A 30 -1.73 5.26 -1.34
C LYS A 30 -3.23 5.08 -1.08
N ASN A 31 -4.04 5.19 -2.13
CA ASN A 31 -5.50 5.02 -2.02
C ASN A 31 -5.87 3.61 -1.54
N SER A 32 -5.27 2.57 -2.14
CA SER A 32 -5.53 1.18 -1.73
C SER A 32 -5.04 0.90 -0.31
N LEU A 33 -3.90 1.45 0.10
CA LEU A 33 -3.37 1.32 1.46
C LEU A 33 -4.29 1.96 2.49
N SER A 34 -4.80 3.17 2.22
CA SER A 34 -5.75 3.85 3.09
C SER A 34 -7.04 3.02 3.27
N SER A 35 -7.56 2.49 2.16
CA SER A 35 -8.76 1.65 2.17
C SER A 35 -8.54 0.35 2.95
N ALA A 36 -7.38 -0.30 2.76
CA ALA A 36 -7.02 -1.50 3.51
C ALA A 36 -6.86 -1.19 5.01
N PHE A 37 -6.20 -0.10 5.37
CA PHE A 37 -5.92 0.27 6.75
C PHE A 37 -7.19 0.48 7.56
N ALA A 38 -8.18 1.16 6.98
CA ALA A 38 -9.48 1.40 7.61
C ALA A 38 -10.30 0.13 7.84
N ASN A 39 -10.03 -0.94 7.08
CA ASN A 39 -10.78 -2.20 7.10
C ASN A 39 -9.94 -3.38 7.60
N SER A 40 -8.83 -3.10 8.30
CA SER A 40 -7.88 -4.12 8.75
C SER A 40 -7.85 -4.25 10.26
N THR A 41 -7.43 -5.42 10.72
CA THR A 41 -7.17 -5.67 12.15
C THR A 41 -5.95 -4.88 12.63
N PRO A 42 -5.76 -4.67 13.95
CA PRO A 42 -4.56 -4.00 14.47
C PRO A 42 -3.23 -4.62 13.99
N ALA A 43 -3.18 -5.95 13.87
CA ALA A 43 -1.99 -6.66 13.37
C ALA A 43 -1.74 -6.37 11.88
N GLU A 44 -2.78 -6.35 11.05
CA GLU A 44 -2.66 -6.00 9.63
C GLU A 44 -2.32 -4.52 9.44
N GLN A 45 -2.86 -3.63 10.27
CA GLN A 45 -2.55 -2.20 10.27
C GLN A 45 -1.06 -1.94 10.50
N GLU A 46 -0.38 -2.70 11.35
CA GLU A 46 1.06 -2.58 11.54
C GLU A 46 1.83 -2.89 10.26
N GLN A 47 1.45 -3.96 9.56
CA GLN A 47 2.05 -4.32 8.27
C GLN A 47 1.76 -3.25 7.20
N LEU A 48 0.54 -2.72 7.16
CA LEU A 48 0.13 -1.66 6.24
C LEU A 48 0.88 -0.34 6.49
N ARG A 49 1.17 0.03 7.75
CA ARG A 49 2.02 1.20 8.06
C ARG A 49 3.41 1.07 7.45
N GLY A 50 3.99 -0.13 7.49
CA GLY A 50 5.27 -0.40 6.84
C GLY A 50 5.23 -0.13 5.34
N MET A 51 4.15 -0.55 4.67
CA MET A 51 3.94 -0.29 3.24
C MET A 51 3.68 1.19 2.92
N GLN A 52 2.91 1.89 3.77
CA GLN A 52 2.68 3.34 3.65
C GLN A 52 3.99 4.12 3.69
N LYS A 53 4.88 3.82 4.64
CA LYS A 53 6.22 4.44 4.71
C LYS A 53 7.03 4.20 3.44
N ARG A 54 7.03 2.96 2.91
CA ARG A 54 7.73 2.64 1.65
C ARG A 54 7.23 3.46 0.48
N ILE A 55 5.91 3.63 0.36
CA ILE A 55 5.32 4.44 -0.71
C ILE A 55 5.67 5.93 -0.56
N SER A 56 5.59 6.49 0.66
CA SER A 56 6.01 7.88 0.89
C SER A 56 7.48 8.09 0.52
N HIS A 57 8.38 7.17 0.88
CA HIS A 57 9.78 7.25 0.47
C HIS A 57 9.99 7.19 -1.04
N LEU A 58 9.17 6.41 -1.77
CA LEU A 58 9.24 6.38 -3.23
C LEU A 58 8.77 7.68 -3.85
N GLU A 59 7.70 8.27 -3.29
CA GLU A 59 7.16 9.57 -3.71
C GLU A 59 8.19 10.70 -3.52
N ASP A 60 8.87 10.72 -2.38
CA ASP A 60 9.91 11.71 -2.07
C ASP A 60 11.17 11.56 -2.95
N SER A 61 11.33 10.40 -3.59
CA SER A 61 12.51 10.08 -4.43
C SER A 61 12.28 10.32 -5.94
N LEU A 62 11.12 10.86 -6.32
CA LEU A 62 10.79 11.25 -7.70
C LEU A 62 11.19 12.70 -8.00
#